data_AF-A0A8S8XPJ1-F1
#
_entry.id   AF-A0A8S8XPJ1-F1
#
_cell.length_a   1.000
_cell.length_b   1.000
_cell.length_c   1.000
_cell.angle_alpha   90.00
_cell.angle_beta   90.00
_cell.angle_gamma   90.00
#
_symmetry.space_group_name_H-M   'P 1'
#
loop_
_entity.id
_entity.type
_entity.pdbx_description
1 polymer ?
#
loop_
_entity_poly.entity_id
_entity_poly.type
_entity_poly.pdbx_seq_one_letter_code
_entity_poly.pdbx_strand_id
1 'polypeptide(L)'
;MAEAIEAELIPDESSTNLLATLLIASLLISAIFLAIAYSPSETTVSNSVEVADSDEWRAFSVVAPIDTGINVYHDHFRTNETYPQWLLDDLGVNRVCELTFNGTWAERYEADRADCWDNLTTSDIVYFPGTKIIGTSPDGSGGVLILDDPSDGHGTAVTGSVIDANPDAVIFFVEGFSDSAVPL
;
A
#
# COMPACT_ATOMS: atom_id res chain seq x y z
N MET A 1 -28.94 -58.87 -73.03
CA MET A 1 -27.47 -58.78 -73.08
C MET A 1 -27.13 -57.69 -72.08
N ALA A 2 -26.80 -58.08 -70.84
CA ALA A 2 -25.42 -58.11 -70.30
C ALA A 2 -24.83 -56.68 -70.35
N GLU A 3 -24.45 -56.02 -69.25
CA GLU A 3 -23.85 -56.48 -68.00
C GLU A 3 -24.15 -55.49 -66.87
N ALA A 4 -23.95 -55.98 -65.65
CA ALA A 4 -24.06 -55.23 -64.42
C ALA A 4 -22.68 -55.21 -63.73
N ILE A 5 -22.38 -54.09 -63.03
CA ILE A 5 -21.47 -53.98 -61.86
C ILE A 5 -19.96 -54.03 -62.25
N GLU A 6 -19.05 -53.19 -61.77
CA GLU A 6 -18.71 -52.88 -60.37
C GLU A 6 -18.26 -51.42 -60.18
N ALA A 7 -18.92 -50.71 -59.27
CA ALA A 7 -18.32 -49.61 -58.53
C ALA A 7 -18.15 -50.10 -57.10
N GLU A 8 -16.90 -50.12 -56.67
CA GLU A 8 -16.42 -50.65 -55.41
C GLU A 8 -16.99 -49.87 -54.21
N LEU A 9 -17.39 -50.65 -53.21
CA LEU A 9 -17.97 -50.20 -51.95
C LEU A 9 -16.86 -49.64 -51.06
N ILE A 10 -16.92 -48.35 -50.70
CA ILE A 10 -16.22 -47.80 -49.52
C ILE A 10 -17.31 -47.27 -48.58
N PRO A 11 -17.32 -47.68 -47.29
CA PRO A 11 -18.48 -47.52 -46.41
C PRO A 11 -18.78 -46.05 -46.08
N ASP A 12 -20.07 -45.71 -46.19
CA ASP A 12 -20.66 -44.42 -45.80
C ASP A 12 -20.92 -44.41 -44.27
N GLU A 13 -19.84 -44.33 -43.48
CA GLU A 13 -19.95 -44.25 -42.01
C GLU A 13 -19.15 -43.08 -41.40
N SER A 14 -18.76 -42.11 -42.23
CA SER A 14 -17.90 -41.00 -41.83
C SER A 14 -18.64 -39.66 -41.76
N SER A 15 -19.54 -39.37 -42.71
CA SER A 15 -20.09 -38.03 -42.89
C SER A 15 -21.06 -37.59 -41.77
N THR A 16 -21.92 -38.50 -41.29
CA THR A 16 -22.94 -38.20 -40.26
C THR A 16 -22.31 -37.98 -38.89
N ASN A 17 -21.30 -38.76 -38.52
CA ASN A 17 -20.55 -38.61 -37.28
C ASN A 17 -19.68 -37.33 -37.28
N LEU A 18 -19.12 -36.96 -38.44
CA LEU A 18 -18.36 -35.72 -38.61
C LEU A 18 -19.27 -34.48 -38.56
N LEU A 19 -20.45 -34.54 -39.19
CA LEU A 19 -21.45 -33.48 -39.12
C LEU A 19 -22.04 -33.33 -37.71
N ALA A 20 -22.30 -34.44 -37.02
CA ALA A 20 -22.78 -34.42 -35.65
C ALA A 20 -21.75 -33.84 -34.68
N THR A 21 -20.47 -34.21 -34.82
CA THR A 21 -19.38 -33.67 -33.99
C THR A 21 -19.14 -32.19 -34.26
N LEU A 22 -19.22 -31.73 -35.52
CA LEU A 22 -19.14 -30.30 -35.87
C LEU A 22 -20.31 -29.49 -35.31
N LEU A 23 -21.53 -30.03 -35.32
CA LEU A 23 -22.70 -29.38 -34.73
C LEU A 23 -22.60 -29.27 -33.21
N ILE A 24 -22.13 -30.32 -32.53
CA ILE A 24 -21.94 -30.30 -31.08
C ILE A 24 -20.84 -29.31 -30.69
N ALA A 25 -19.73 -29.29 -31.45
CA ALA A 25 -18.63 -28.35 -31.22
C ALA A 25 -19.07 -26.90 -31.41
N SER A 26 -19.86 -26.59 -32.45
CA SER A 26 -20.37 -25.23 -32.67
C SER A 26 -21.35 -24.80 -31.57
N LEU A 27 -22.18 -25.72 -31.07
CA LEU A 27 -23.10 -25.48 -29.96
C LEU A 27 -22.34 -25.16 -28.67
N LEU A 28 -21.28 -25.91 -28.37
CA LEU A 28 -20.44 -25.68 -27.18
C LEU A 28 -19.71 -24.34 -27.24
N ILE A 29 -19.14 -23.99 -28.40
CA ILE A 29 -18.47 -22.71 -28.60
C ILE A 29 -19.46 -21.55 -28.44
N SER A 30 -20.66 -21.67 -29.03
CA SER A 30 -21.73 -20.67 -28.91
C SER A 30 -22.20 -20.50 -27.46
N ALA A 31 -22.34 -21.60 -26.71
CA ALA A 31 -22.71 -21.58 -25.29
C ALA A 31 -21.64 -20.88 -24.43
N ILE A 32 -20.35 -21.05 -24.75
CA ILE A 32 -19.25 -20.35 -24.06
C ILE A 32 -19.31 -18.84 -24.34
N PHE A 33 -19.53 -18.43 -25.61
CA PHE A 33 -19.69 -17.01 -25.94
C PHE A 33 -20.92 -16.40 -25.26
N LEU A 34 -22.03 -17.14 -25.17
CA LEU A 34 -23.23 -16.69 -24.49
C LEU A 34 -23.01 -16.60 -22.97
N ALA A 35 -22.27 -17.53 -22.37
CA ALA A 35 -21.91 -17.49 -20.95
C ALA A 35 -20.97 -16.32 -20.62
N ILE A 36 -20.06 -15.93 -21.52
CA ILE A 36 -19.21 -14.74 -21.34
C ILE A 36 -20.04 -13.46 -21.51
N ALA A 37 -20.95 -13.41 -22.49
CA ALA A 37 -21.80 -12.25 -22.75
C ALA A 37 -22.89 -12.03 -21.68
N TYR A 38 -23.39 -13.12 -21.08
CA TYR A 38 -24.36 -13.11 -19.98
C TYR A 38 -23.71 -13.36 -18.62
N SER A 39 -22.38 -13.39 -18.54
CA SER A 39 -21.71 -13.41 -17.25
C SER A 39 -22.15 -12.13 -16.55
N PRO A 40 -22.89 -12.21 -15.43
CA PRO A 40 -23.20 -11.01 -14.67
C PRO A 40 -21.84 -10.40 -14.36
N SER A 41 -21.66 -9.13 -14.72
CA SER A 41 -20.58 -8.34 -14.13
C SER A 41 -20.69 -8.64 -12.64
N GLU A 42 -19.63 -9.18 -12.04
CA GLU A 42 -19.41 -9.01 -10.62
C GLU A 42 -19.71 -7.53 -10.42
N THR A 43 -20.86 -7.25 -9.84
CA THR A 43 -21.16 -5.91 -9.39
C THR A 43 -20.20 -5.82 -8.24
N THR A 44 -18.97 -5.38 -8.53
CA THR A 44 -18.16 -4.72 -7.55
C THR A 44 -19.15 -3.73 -6.97
N VAL A 45 -19.67 -4.04 -5.78
CA VAL A 45 -20.32 -3.06 -4.95
C VAL A 45 -19.17 -2.12 -4.66
N SER A 46 -18.93 -1.23 -5.62
CA SER A 46 -18.27 0.03 -5.41
C SER A 46 -19.21 0.65 -4.41
N ASN A 47 -18.88 0.44 -3.14
CA ASN A 47 -19.31 1.28 -2.06
C ASN A 47 -18.64 2.64 -2.28
N SER A 48 -18.79 3.23 -3.47
CA SER A 48 -18.76 4.65 -3.68
C SER A 48 -20.04 5.15 -3.06
N VAL A 49 -20.04 5.12 -1.72
CA VAL A 49 -20.58 6.23 -0.96
C VAL A 49 -19.97 7.44 -1.67
N GLU A 50 -20.79 8.17 -2.41
CA GLU A 50 -20.51 9.59 -2.57
C GLU A 50 -20.43 10.10 -1.13
N VAL A 51 -19.21 10.12 -0.61
CA VAL A 51 -18.88 10.84 0.61
C VAL A 51 -19.16 12.26 0.17
N ALA A 52 -20.38 12.72 0.47
CA ALA A 52 -20.69 14.12 0.55
C ALA A 52 -19.48 14.74 1.23
N ASP A 53 -18.92 15.79 0.64
CA ASP A 53 -17.82 16.58 1.15
C ASP A 53 -18.24 17.12 2.53
N SER A 54 -18.14 16.25 3.52
CA SER A 54 -18.35 16.54 4.91
C SER A 54 -17.03 17.09 5.37
N ASP A 55 -17.05 18.21 6.09
CA ASP A 55 -15.91 18.71 6.89
C ASP A 55 -15.42 17.69 7.94
N GLU A 56 -15.90 16.44 7.89
CA GLU A 56 -15.51 15.32 8.72
C GLU A 56 -14.25 14.67 8.14
N TRP A 57 -13.19 14.63 8.95
CA TRP A 57 -11.95 13.95 8.60
C TRP A 57 -12.22 12.48 8.29
N ARG A 58 -11.56 11.94 7.26
CA ARG A 58 -11.72 10.54 6.86
C ARG A 58 -11.45 9.59 8.03
N ALA A 59 -12.05 8.40 7.99
CA ALA A 59 -11.67 7.33 8.91
C ALA A 59 -10.19 6.98 8.73
N PHE A 60 -9.51 6.67 9.85
CA PHE A 60 -8.10 6.32 9.87
C PHE A 60 -7.82 5.27 10.94
N SER A 61 -6.65 4.67 10.85
CA SER A 61 -6.06 3.86 11.92
C SER A 61 -4.74 4.50 12.33
N VAL A 62 -4.46 4.50 13.63
CA VAL A 62 -3.15 4.86 14.14
C VAL A 62 -2.34 3.58 14.29
N VAL A 63 -1.18 3.52 13.66
CA VAL A 63 -0.25 2.40 13.79
C VAL A 63 1.04 2.93 14.39
N ALA A 64 1.58 2.22 15.38
CA ALA A 64 2.81 2.61 16.05
C ALA A 64 3.93 1.58 15.82
N PRO A 65 4.66 1.67 14.69
CA PRO A 65 5.90 0.94 14.53
C PRO A 65 6.89 1.35 15.61
N ILE A 66 7.52 0.36 16.23
CA ILE A 66 8.61 0.56 17.17
C ILE A 66 9.87 0.06 16.48
N ASP A 67 10.91 0.90 16.39
CA ASP A 67 12.16 0.56 15.71
C ASP A 67 13.33 1.46 16.18
N THR A 68 14.56 1.18 15.76
CA THR A 68 15.77 1.91 16.15
C THR A 68 15.82 3.35 15.63
N GLY A 69 15.07 3.66 14.57
CA GLY A 69 14.98 4.97 13.96
C GLY A 69 14.17 4.94 12.67
N ILE A 70 13.81 6.11 12.14
CA ILE A 70 13.13 6.24 10.84
C ILE A 70 13.70 7.38 10.01
N ASN A 71 13.86 7.17 8.70
CA ASN A 71 14.21 8.24 7.77
C ASN A 71 12.94 8.98 7.31
N VAL A 72 12.53 9.99 8.07
CA VAL A 72 11.36 10.84 7.76
C VAL A 72 11.47 11.59 6.44
N TYR A 73 12.68 11.74 5.88
CA TYR A 73 12.90 12.34 4.56
C TYR A 73 12.57 11.44 3.39
N HIS A 74 12.29 10.15 3.63
CA HIS A 74 12.06 9.19 2.56
C HIS A 74 10.78 9.51 1.80
N ASP A 75 10.85 9.48 0.46
CA ASP A 75 9.75 9.91 -0.42
C ASP A 75 8.46 9.08 -0.21
N HIS A 76 8.61 7.85 0.27
CA HIS A 76 7.50 6.93 0.59
C HIS A 76 6.55 7.46 1.68
N PHE A 77 7.03 8.34 2.56
CA PHE A 77 6.19 8.91 3.62
C PHE A 77 5.53 10.22 3.24
N ARG A 78 5.79 10.74 2.03
CA ARG A 78 5.29 12.04 1.57
C ARG A 78 3.77 12.03 1.44
N THR A 79 3.16 13.13 1.87
CA THR A 79 1.74 13.37 1.72
C THR A 79 1.46 14.87 1.52
N ASN A 80 0.36 15.18 0.85
CA ASN A 80 -0.18 16.54 0.76
C ASN A 80 -1.25 16.82 1.83
N GLU A 81 -1.55 15.81 2.65
CA GLU A 81 -2.49 15.86 3.76
C GLU A 81 -1.81 16.50 4.98
N THR A 82 -2.41 17.56 5.53
CA THR A 82 -2.01 18.12 6.82
C THR A 82 -2.97 17.61 7.88
N TYR A 83 -2.46 16.96 8.91
CA TYR A 83 -3.30 16.46 9.99
C TYR A 83 -4.01 17.60 10.74
N PRO A 84 -5.31 17.43 11.07
CA PRO A 84 -6.06 18.46 11.76
C PRO A 84 -5.56 18.61 13.20
N GLN A 85 -5.62 19.83 13.73
CA GLN A 85 -5.05 20.15 15.05
C GLN A 85 -5.59 19.25 16.17
N TRP A 86 -6.88 18.91 16.15
CA TRP A 86 -7.48 18.04 17.17
C TRP A 86 -6.79 16.67 17.23
N LEU A 87 -6.34 16.12 16.10
CA LEU A 87 -5.66 14.83 16.04
C LEU A 87 -4.25 14.95 16.64
N LEU A 88 -3.55 16.05 16.34
CA LEU A 88 -2.23 16.32 16.88
C LEU A 88 -2.30 16.49 18.41
N ASP A 89 -3.30 17.23 18.89
CA ASP A 89 -3.54 17.44 20.32
C ASP A 89 -3.87 16.12 21.04
N ASP A 90 -4.76 15.29 20.47
CA ASP A 90 -5.14 13.99 21.03
C ASP A 90 -3.98 12.99 21.06
N LEU A 91 -3.06 13.06 20.09
CA LEU A 91 -1.82 12.27 20.06
C LEU A 91 -0.69 12.87 20.92
N GLY A 92 -0.92 14.02 21.56
CA GLY A 92 0.03 14.65 22.47
C GLY A 92 1.20 15.35 21.79
N VAL A 93 1.08 15.68 20.50
CA VAL A 93 2.11 16.39 19.74
C VAL A 93 2.44 17.72 20.43
N ASN A 94 3.71 17.90 20.79
CA ASN A 94 4.20 19.10 21.47
C ASN A 94 5.31 19.81 20.68
N ARG A 95 5.77 19.21 19.56
CA ARG A 95 6.80 19.74 18.68
C ARG A 95 6.38 19.57 17.23
N VAL A 96 6.68 20.58 16.41
CA VAL A 96 6.53 20.50 14.95
C VAL A 96 7.88 20.79 14.33
N CYS A 97 8.30 19.95 13.40
CA CYS A 97 9.53 20.11 12.64
C CYS A 97 9.23 20.24 11.15
N GLU A 98 9.40 21.45 10.62
CA GLU A 98 9.31 21.71 9.18
C GLU A 98 10.60 21.22 8.50
N LEU A 99 10.48 20.22 7.64
CA LEU A 99 11.64 19.55 7.03
C LEU A 99 11.92 20.04 5.61
N THR A 100 13.19 19.99 5.24
CA THR A 100 13.66 20.21 3.87
C THR A 100 13.54 18.91 3.06
N PHE A 101 12.83 18.96 1.92
CA PHE A 101 12.61 17.78 1.05
C PHE A 101 13.41 17.80 -0.26
N ASN A 102 14.33 18.76 -0.43
CA ASN A 102 15.20 18.86 -1.60
C ASN A 102 16.65 18.57 -1.22
N GLY A 103 17.39 17.91 -2.11
CA GLY A 103 18.78 17.52 -1.89
C GLY A 103 18.94 16.08 -1.41
N THR A 104 20.18 15.70 -1.12
CA THR A 104 20.57 14.43 -0.52
C THR A 104 20.14 14.34 0.95
N TRP A 105 20.17 13.13 1.52
CA TRP A 105 19.89 12.95 2.96
C TRP A 105 20.74 13.87 3.84
N ALA A 106 22.06 13.96 3.57
CA ALA A 106 22.97 14.77 4.37
C ALA A 106 22.70 16.29 4.24
N GLU A 107 22.34 16.76 3.04
CA GLU A 107 21.99 18.16 2.82
C GLU A 107 20.68 18.53 3.54
N ARG A 108 19.68 17.63 3.50
CA ARG A 108 18.40 17.82 4.20
C ARG A 108 18.59 17.82 5.72
N TYR A 109 19.34 16.83 6.23
CA TYR A 109 19.68 16.74 7.66
C TYR A 109 20.40 18.02 8.14
N GLU A 110 21.44 18.47 7.44
CA GLU A 110 22.18 19.67 7.85
C GLU A 110 21.32 20.94 7.78
N ALA A 111 20.42 21.04 6.79
CA ALA A 111 19.51 22.18 6.66
C ALA A 111 18.54 22.28 7.84
N ASP A 112 18.06 21.15 8.35
CA ASP A 112 17.05 21.12 9.42
C ASP A 112 17.66 20.92 10.82
N ARG A 113 18.97 20.68 10.90
CA ARG A 113 19.64 20.28 12.14
C ARG A 113 19.42 21.26 13.28
N ALA A 114 19.70 22.54 13.02
CA ALA A 114 19.65 23.58 14.04
C ALA A 114 18.23 23.92 14.50
N ASP A 115 17.23 23.73 13.65
CA ASP A 115 15.84 24.14 13.93
C ASP A 115 14.99 22.96 14.46
N CYS A 116 15.31 21.73 14.04
CA CYS A 116 14.63 20.52 14.51
C CYS A 116 15.56 19.64 15.36
N TRP A 117 16.49 18.94 14.71
CA TRP A 117 17.17 17.76 15.27
C TRP A 117 18.00 18.03 16.53
N ASP A 118 18.74 19.14 16.56
CA ASP A 118 19.63 19.49 17.69
C ASP A 118 18.84 19.87 18.97
N ASN A 119 17.53 20.10 18.86
CA ASN A 119 16.70 20.57 19.98
C ASN A 119 15.68 19.54 20.48
N LEU A 120 15.64 18.34 19.87
CA LEU A 120 14.72 17.30 20.31
C LEU A 120 15.16 16.71 21.65
N THR A 121 14.17 16.36 22.46
CA THR A 121 14.30 15.73 23.77
C THR A 121 13.45 14.48 23.83
N THR A 122 13.72 13.61 24.81
CA THR A 122 12.96 12.35 24.98
C THR A 122 11.51 12.56 25.40
N SER A 123 11.12 13.77 25.80
CA SER A 123 9.71 14.13 26.06
C SER A 123 8.96 14.64 24.83
N ASP A 124 9.62 14.78 23.69
CA ASP A 124 8.99 15.33 22.50
C ASP A 124 8.19 14.27 21.73
N ILE A 125 7.01 14.68 21.29
CA ILE A 125 6.17 14.01 20.31
C ILE A 125 6.11 14.97 19.13
N VAL A 126 6.82 14.60 18.06
CA VAL A 126 7.16 15.47 16.95
C VAL A 126 6.29 15.15 15.75
N TYR A 127 5.58 16.14 15.23
CA TYR A 127 4.94 16.04 13.92
C TYR A 127 5.85 16.60 12.83
N PHE A 128 5.94 15.89 11.70
CA PHE A 128 6.72 16.27 10.53
C PHE A 128 5.78 16.60 9.35
N PRO A 129 5.36 17.87 9.17
CA PRO A 129 4.42 18.25 8.13
C PRO A 129 4.87 17.85 6.72
N GLY A 130 3.89 17.46 5.90
CA GLY A 130 4.14 16.91 4.56
C GLY A 130 4.59 15.45 4.57
N THR A 131 4.71 14.83 5.74
CA THR A 131 4.90 13.38 5.90
C THR A 131 3.71 12.78 6.67
N LYS A 132 3.58 11.46 6.63
CA LYS A 132 2.60 10.71 7.43
C LYS A 132 3.07 10.39 8.86
N ILE A 133 4.21 10.97 9.28
CA ILE A 133 4.92 10.56 10.49
C ILE A 133 4.70 11.55 11.64
N ILE A 134 4.29 11.01 12.78
CA ILE A 134 4.46 11.58 14.11
C ILE A 134 5.48 10.68 14.83
N GLY A 135 6.54 11.24 15.41
CA GLY A 135 7.64 10.48 16.00
C GLY A 135 7.88 10.82 17.47
N THR A 136 8.36 9.86 18.25
CA THR A 136 8.84 10.09 19.62
C THR A 136 10.01 9.16 19.95
N SER A 137 10.86 9.56 20.90
CA SER A 137 12.01 8.78 21.38
C SER A 137 12.05 8.80 22.90
N PRO A 138 11.11 8.11 23.58
CA PRO A 138 10.96 8.19 25.03
C PRO A 138 12.18 7.63 25.79
N ASP A 139 12.84 6.62 25.22
CA ASP A 139 13.99 5.94 25.82
C ASP A 139 15.32 6.27 25.11
N GLY A 140 15.34 7.31 24.26
CA GLY A 140 16.51 7.71 23.49
C GLY A 140 17.72 8.01 24.38
N SER A 141 18.82 7.28 24.17
CA SER A 141 20.01 7.34 25.05
C SER A 141 21.24 8.01 24.42
N GLY A 142 21.02 8.97 23.51
CA GLY A 142 22.06 9.75 22.82
C GLY A 142 22.00 9.59 21.31
N GLY A 143 22.60 10.54 20.57
CA GLY A 143 22.46 10.62 19.10
C GLY A 143 21.36 11.57 18.66
N VAL A 144 21.00 11.52 17.38
CA VAL A 144 19.86 12.27 16.82
C VAL A 144 18.60 11.46 17.11
N LEU A 145 17.68 12.02 17.89
CA LEU A 145 16.44 11.33 18.25
C LEU A 145 15.54 11.16 17.01
N ILE A 146 14.84 10.04 16.94
CA ILE A 146 13.88 9.58 15.93
C ILE A 146 14.51 9.28 14.56
N LEU A 147 15.49 10.07 14.12
CA LEU A 147 16.08 9.98 12.80
C LEU A 147 17.04 8.80 12.68
N ASP A 148 16.80 7.94 11.69
CA ASP A 148 17.66 6.78 11.41
C ASP A 148 19.02 7.15 10.78
N ASP A 149 20.01 6.26 10.94
CA ASP A 149 21.20 6.25 10.07
C ASP A 149 20.76 5.93 8.64
N PRO A 150 21.19 6.70 7.61
CA PRO A 150 20.84 6.42 6.22
C PRO A 150 21.25 5.02 5.72
N SER A 151 22.07 4.29 6.47
CA SER A 151 22.56 2.94 6.16
C SER A 151 21.78 1.81 6.81
N ASP A 152 20.94 2.07 7.83
CA ASP A 152 20.12 1.05 8.50
C ASP A 152 18.82 0.84 7.70
N GLY A 153 17.95 1.85 7.68
CA GLY A 153 16.73 1.83 6.88
C GLY A 153 15.70 0.80 7.36
N HIS A 154 15.96 0.05 8.43
CA HIS A 154 15.06 -0.98 8.95
C HIS A 154 13.71 -0.39 9.34
N GLY A 155 13.67 0.61 10.23
CA GLY A 155 12.43 1.26 10.61
C GLY A 155 11.72 1.98 9.46
N THR A 156 12.48 2.43 8.46
CA THR A 156 11.94 2.99 7.22
C THR A 156 11.21 1.91 6.39
N ALA A 157 11.81 0.73 6.23
CA ALA A 157 11.20 -0.38 5.49
C ALA A 157 9.99 -0.98 6.23
N VAL A 158 10.12 -1.18 7.55
CA VAL A 158 9.03 -1.67 8.41
C VAL A 158 7.84 -0.72 8.33
N THR A 159 8.05 0.58 8.55
CA THR A 159 6.99 1.59 8.45
C THR A 159 6.44 1.70 7.03
N GLY A 160 7.30 1.57 6.01
CA GLY A 160 6.89 1.57 4.61
C GLY A 160 5.89 0.47 4.30
N SER A 161 6.09 -0.73 4.85
CA SER A 161 5.15 -1.86 4.68
C SER A 161 3.77 -1.60 5.27
N VAL A 162 3.70 -0.83 6.37
CA VAL A 162 2.44 -0.40 6.98
C VAL A 162 1.69 0.54 6.05
N ILE A 163 2.40 1.53 5.49
CA ILE A 163 1.83 2.49 4.53
C ILE A 163 1.38 1.79 3.24
N ASP A 164 2.13 0.81 2.76
CA ASP A 164 1.75 0.02 1.58
C ASP A 164 0.45 -0.75 1.80
N ALA A 165 0.27 -1.31 3.01
CA ALA A 165 -0.94 -2.05 3.36
C ALA A 165 -2.12 -1.10 3.64
N ASN A 166 -1.87 0.05 4.24
CA ASN A 166 -2.88 1.06 4.56
C ASN A 166 -2.33 2.48 4.32
N PRO A 167 -2.54 3.04 3.12
CA PRO A 167 -2.08 4.40 2.78
C PRO A 167 -2.70 5.50 3.64
N ASP A 168 -3.85 5.19 4.26
CA ASP A 168 -4.63 6.08 5.10
C ASP A 168 -4.22 6.02 6.58
N ALA A 169 -3.25 5.17 6.93
CA ALA A 169 -2.74 5.10 8.29
C ALA A 169 -2.07 6.41 8.73
N VAL A 170 -2.30 6.77 10.00
CA VAL A 170 -1.51 7.74 10.74
C VAL A 170 -0.39 6.97 11.43
N ILE A 171 0.86 7.34 11.14
CA ILE A 171 2.01 6.67 11.75
C ILE A 171 2.43 7.42 12.99
N PHE A 172 2.39 6.73 14.13
CA PHE A 172 2.96 7.17 15.39
C PHE A 172 4.24 6.36 15.66
N PHE A 173 5.33 6.74 15.02
CA PHE A 173 6.60 6.04 15.14
C PHE A 173 7.19 6.23 16.54
N VAL A 174 7.64 5.14 17.15
CA VAL A 174 8.32 5.15 18.43
C VAL A 174 9.73 4.64 18.21
N GLU A 175 10.72 5.53 18.37
CA GLU A 175 12.09 5.09 18.49
C GLU A 175 12.21 4.28 19.80
N GLY A 176 12.50 3.00 19.64
CA GLY A 176 12.68 2.05 20.70
C GLY A 176 13.79 1.08 20.32
N PHE A 177 14.22 0.25 21.26
CA PHE A 177 15.41 -0.61 21.15
C PHE A 177 16.73 0.14 21.39
N SER A 178 17.13 0.21 22.66
CA SER A 178 18.55 0.14 23.00
C SER A 178 18.99 -1.34 23.04
N ASP A 179 20.29 -1.63 23.09
CA ASP A 179 20.86 -2.97 23.34
C ASP A 179 20.28 -3.69 24.60
N SER A 180 19.44 -3.00 25.38
CA SER A 180 18.80 -3.46 26.60
C SER A 180 17.32 -3.86 26.42
N ALA A 181 16.77 -3.80 25.21
CA ALA A 181 15.36 -4.18 24.99
C ALA A 181 15.14 -5.67 25.27
N VAL A 182 14.49 -5.95 26.39
CA VAL A 182 13.99 -7.28 26.73
C VAL A 182 12.69 -7.49 25.96
N PRO A 183 12.59 -8.49 25.07
CA PRO A 183 11.31 -8.86 24.48
C PRO A 183 10.31 -9.18 25.59
N LEU A 184 9.11 -8.62 25.51
CA LEU A 184 7.99 -8.93 26.41
C LEU A 184 7.73 -10.44 26.50
#